data_AF-A0A7W8DFD3-F1
#
_entry.id   AF-A0A7W8DFD3-F1
#
_cell.length_a   1.000
_cell.length_b   1.000
_cell.length_c   1.000
_cell.angle_alpha   90.00
_cell.angle_beta   90.00
_cell.angle_gamma   90.00
#
_symmetry.space_group_name_H-M   'P 1'
#
loop_
_entity.id
_entity.type
_entity.pdbx_description
1 polymer ?
#
loop_
_entity_poly.entity_id
_entity_poly.type
_entity_poly.pdbx_seq_one_letter_code
_entity_poly.pdbx_strand_id
1 'polypeptide(L)'
;MRQFLIAAALTVPALLAGCVWVKMAPGAQTVRVVPAGQELTACQRRGEIAVSVKDSVAFYQRNHLKVRDELETLARNEAVGLGADTIQPRTEPREGEQRFVAYSCGTAAPVARGARDGTPRAGEAETFPIDER
;
A
#
# COMPACT_ATOMS: atom_id res chain seq x y z
N MET A 1 -62.59 2.69 -18.55
CA MET A 1 -61.73 3.87 -18.85
C MET A 1 -61.78 4.76 -17.62
N ARG A 2 -60.72 4.92 -16.82
CA ARG A 2 -59.39 5.39 -17.20
C ARG A 2 -58.32 4.69 -16.34
N GLN A 3 -57.33 4.17 -17.04
CA GLN A 3 -56.06 3.69 -16.50
C GLN A 3 -55.16 4.89 -16.16
N PHE A 4 -53.99 4.59 -15.58
CA PHE A 4 -52.81 5.46 -15.41
C PHE A 4 -52.90 6.36 -14.16
N LEU A 5 -51.99 6.32 -13.18
CA LEU A 5 -50.58 5.91 -13.16
C LEU A 5 -50.26 5.39 -11.75
N ILE A 6 -49.81 4.13 -11.65
CA ILE A 6 -49.06 3.68 -10.47
C ILE A 6 -47.71 4.37 -10.59
N ALA A 7 -47.51 5.45 -9.82
CA ALA A 7 -46.19 6.04 -9.63
C ALA A 7 -45.36 5.03 -8.82
N ALA A 8 -44.81 4.04 -9.53
CA ALA A 8 -43.72 3.23 -9.02
C ALA A 8 -42.52 4.17 -8.87
N ALA A 9 -42.39 4.76 -7.69
CA ALA A 9 -41.17 5.43 -7.27
C ALA A 9 -40.06 4.38 -7.32
N LEU A 10 -39.33 4.33 -8.42
CA LEU A 10 -38.08 3.61 -8.54
C LEU A 10 -37.11 4.27 -7.55
N THR A 11 -37.08 3.74 -6.33
CA THR A 11 -35.98 3.96 -5.40
C THR A 11 -34.76 3.26 -5.99
N VAL A 12 -34.00 3.97 -6.83
CA VAL A 12 -32.65 3.57 -7.19
C VAL A 12 -31.82 3.66 -5.90
N PRO A 13 -31.36 2.55 -5.30
CA PRO A 13 -30.42 2.64 -4.20
C PRO A 13 -29.15 3.22 -4.82
N ALA A 14 -28.79 4.44 -4.44
CA ALA A 14 -27.50 5.01 -4.78
C ALA A 14 -26.44 4.00 -4.29
N LEU A 15 -25.73 3.40 -5.25
CA LEU A 15 -24.62 2.49 -4.98
C LEU A 15 -23.61 3.28 -4.14
N LEU A 16 -23.60 3.04 -2.82
CA LEU A 16 -22.51 3.43 -1.95
C LEU A 16 -21.29 2.64 -2.42
N ALA A 17 -20.54 3.19 -3.37
CA ALA A 17 -19.19 2.74 -3.67
C ALA A 17 -18.35 2.98 -2.42
N GLY A 18 -18.31 1.96 -1.56
CA GLY A 18 -17.65 2.00 -0.27
C GLY A 18 -16.15 2.24 -0.39
N CYS A 19 -15.59 2.75 0.70
CA CYS A 19 -14.17 2.91 0.98
C CYS A 19 -13.38 1.59 0.79
N VAL A 20 -13.01 1.21 -0.44
CA VAL A 20 -12.10 0.08 -0.70
C VAL A 20 -10.67 0.56 -0.52
N TRP A 21 -10.31 0.83 0.75
CA TRP A 21 -8.92 0.91 1.18
C TRP A 21 -8.54 -0.41 1.84
N VAL A 22 -7.30 -0.83 1.59
CA VAL A 22 -6.72 -2.00 2.24
C VAL A 22 -6.50 -1.66 3.72
N LYS A 23 -7.12 -2.43 4.61
CA LYS A 23 -6.88 -2.29 6.05
C LYS A 23 -5.63 -3.06 6.45
N MET A 24 -4.82 -2.47 7.32
CA MET A 24 -3.70 -3.16 7.95
C MET A 24 -4.23 -4.32 8.79
N ALA A 25 -3.73 -5.53 8.54
CA ALA A 25 -4.07 -6.73 9.29
C ALA A 25 -3.40 -6.72 10.68
N PRO A 26 -3.96 -7.42 11.68
CA PRO A 26 -3.31 -7.55 12.98
C PRO A 26 -1.89 -8.14 12.85
N GLY A 27 -0.90 -7.43 13.38
CA GLY A 27 0.51 -7.83 13.34
C GLY A 27 1.26 -7.30 12.13
N ALA A 28 0.59 -6.91 11.04
CA ALA A 28 1.23 -6.39 9.84
C ALA A 28 1.95 -5.03 10.08
N GLN A 29 1.52 -4.28 11.11
CA GLN A 29 2.17 -3.03 11.50
C GLN A 29 3.61 -3.20 12.02
N THR A 30 3.99 -4.41 12.46
CA THR A 30 5.36 -4.69 12.94
C THR A 30 6.29 -5.14 11.81
N VAL A 31 5.75 -5.48 10.64
CA VAL A 31 6.53 -5.85 9.46
C VAL A 31 7.24 -4.61 8.95
N ARG A 32 8.58 -4.64 8.93
CA ARG A 32 9.42 -3.54 8.45
C ARG A 32 9.49 -3.55 6.93
N VAL A 33 9.58 -2.37 6.32
CA VAL A 33 9.85 -2.23 4.89
C VAL A 33 11.22 -1.63 4.74
N VAL A 34 12.09 -2.34 4.06
CA VAL A 34 13.45 -1.86 3.77
C VAL A 34 13.54 -1.42 2.31
N PRO A 35 14.45 -0.49 1.97
CA PRO A 35 14.68 -0.09 0.59
C PRO A 35 15.02 -1.26 -0.33
N ALA A 36 14.63 -1.15 -1.60
CA ALA A 36 15.09 -2.05 -2.65
C ALA A 36 16.63 -2.10 -2.67
N GLY A 37 17.20 -3.28 -2.89
CA GLY A 37 18.65 -3.47 -2.97
C GLY A 37 19.41 -3.38 -1.65
N GLN A 38 18.75 -3.07 -0.52
CA GLN A 38 19.38 -3.18 0.79
C GLN A 38 19.82 -4.63 1.06
N GLU A 39 21.05 -4.80 1.50
CA GLU A 39 21.62 -6.10 1.81
C GLU A 39 20.98 -6.68 3.09
N LEU A 40 20.62 -7.98 3.07
CA LEU A 40 19.90 -8.68 4.14
C LEU A 40 20.52 -10.08 4.43
N THR A 41 21.84 -10.24 4.31
CA THR A 41 22.52 -11.54 4.49
C THR A 41 22.21 -12.19 5.85
N ALA A 42 21.98 -11.37 6.89
CA ALA A 42 21.65 -11.86 8.24
C ALA A 42 20.20 -12.33 8.40
N CYS A 43 19.35 -12.20 7.37
CA CYS A 43 17.94 -12.53 7.43
C CYS A 43 17.62 -13.83 6.68
N GLN A 44 16.68 -14.61 7.21
CA GLN A 44 16.17 -15.77 6.51
C GLN A 44 15.09 -15.36 5.51
N ARG A 45 15.27 -15.66 4.22
CA ARG A 45 14.21 -15.51 3.21
C ARG A 45 13.05 -16.45 3.52
N ARG A 46 11.83 -15.90 3.59
CA ARG A 46 10.58 -16.63 3.89
C ARG A 46 9.73 -16.86 2.65
N GLY A 47 9.86 -16.01 1.63
CA GLY A 47 9.14 -16.18 0.37
C GLY A 47 9.11 -14.93 -0.49
N GLU A 48 8.25 -14.96 -1.50
CA GLU A 48 7.90 -13.82 -2.34
C GLU A 48 6.42 -13.51 -2.22
N ILE A 49 6.10 -12.23 -2.26
CA ILE A 49 4.75 -11.69 -2.17
C ILE A 49 4.49 -10.91 -3.45
N ALA A 50 3.37 -11.19 -4.11
CA ALA A 50 2.89 -10.43 -5.26
C ALA A 50 1.54 -9.82 -4.87
N VAL A 51 1.43 -8.50 -5.00
CA VAL A 51 0.23 -7.75 -4.63
C VAL A 51 -0.18 -6.86 -5.78
N SER A 52 -1.49 -6.62 -5.86
CA SER A 52 -2.11 -5.78 -6.88
C SER A 52 -3.21 -4.93 -6.25
N VAL A 53 -3.31 -3.70 -6.73
CA VAL A 53 -4.42 -2.78 -6.45
C VAL A 53 -4.90 -2.22 -7.77
N LYS A 54 -6.13 -1.72 -7.80
CA LYS A 54 -6.59 -0.95 -8.96
C LYS A 54 -5.71 0.29 -9.09
N ASP A 55 -5.12 0.60 -10.23
CA ASP A 55 -4.32 1.81 -10.43
C ASP A 55 -5.08 2.90 -11.21
N SER A 56 -6.20 2.54 -11.82
CA SER A 56 -6.94 3.36 -12.78
C SER A 56 -8.44 3.08 -12.72
N VAL A 57 -9.27 4.09 -12.94
CA VAL A 57 -10.73 3.94 -13.08
C VAL A 57 -11.17 4.63 -14.35
N ALA A 58 -11.67 3.85 -15.32
CA ALA A 58 -11.95 4.31 -16.67
C ALA A 58 -10.74 5.06 -17.27
N PHE A 59 -10.88 6.35 -17.56
CA PHE A 59 -9.84 7.21 -18.14
C PHE A 59 -9.01 7.97 -17.08
N TYR A 60 -9.24 7.74 -15.79
CA TYR A 60 -8.55 8.43 -14.71
C TYR A 60 -7.50 7.54 -14.04
N GLN A 61 -6.28 8.05 -13.90
CA GLN A 61 -5.20 7.41 -13.16
C GLN A 61 -5.29 7.76 -11.67
N ARG A 62 -5.20 6.75 -10.80
CA ARG A 62 -5.17 6.97 -9.35
C ARG A 62 -3.83 7.57 -8.95
N ASN A 63 -3.82 8.28 -7.82
CA ASN A 63 -2.61 8.86 -7.27
C ASN A 63 -1.56 7.76 -6.99
N HIS A 64 -0.39 7.88 -7.60
CA HIS A 64 0.68 6.88 -7.52
C HIS A 64 1.22 6.67 -6.09
N LEU A 65 1.24 7.70 -5.25
CA LEU A 65 1.63 7.58 -3.84
C LEU A 65 0.62 6.72 -3.09
N LYS A 66 -0.69 6.95 -3.32
CA LYS A 66 -1.74 6.12 -2.72
C LYS A 66 -1.71 4.67 -3.18
N VAL A 67 -1.48 4.43 -4.48
CA VAL A 67 -1.29 3.09 -5.03
C VAL A 67 -0.13 2.37 -4.34
N ARG A 68 1.01 3.05 -4.17
CA ARG A 68 2.19 2.50 -3.49
C ARG A 68 1.91 2.18 -2.02
N ASP A 69 1.27 3.09 -1.29
CA ASP A 69 0.95 2.89 0.13
C ASP A 69 -0.01 1.69 0.33
N GLU A 70 -0.97 1.51 -0.57
CA GLU A 70 -1.90 0.38 -0.55
C GLU A 70 -1.20 -0.95 -0.87
N LEU A 71 -0.30 -0.95 -1.87
CA LEU A 71 0.52 -2.11 -2.19
C LEU A 71 1.43 -2.51 -1.03
N GLU A 72 2.08 -1.55 -0.38
CA GLU A 72 2.89 -1.82 0.80
C GLU A 72 2.04 -2.40 1.94
N THR A 73 0.84 -1.86 2.17
CA THR A 73 -0.08 -2.36 3.20
C THR A 73 -0.49 -3.81 2.90
N LEU A 74 -0.84 -4.14 1.66
CA LEU A 74 -1.12 -5.53 1.26
C LEU A 74 0.09 -6.43 1.48
N ALA A 75 1.28 -5.97 1.08
CA ALA A 75 2.48 -6.78 1.20
C ALA A 75 2.83 -7.07 2.68
N ARG A 76 2.63 -6.10 3.58
CA ARG A 76 2.77 -6.31 5.03
C ARG A 76 1.74 -7.30 5.57
N ASN A 77 0.51 -7.26 5.07
CA ASN A 77 -0.53 -8.22 5.46
C ASN A 77 -0.14 -9.65 5.08
N GLU A 78 0.31 -9.87 3.84
CA GLU A 78 0.75 -11.19 3.36
C GLU A 78 2.00 -11.68 4.10
N ALA A 79 2.91 -10.78 4.48
CA ALA A 79 4.13 -11.13 5.20
C ALA A 79 3.87 -11.81 6.54
N VAL A 80 2.77 -11.47 7.22
CA VAL A 80 2.36 -12.12 8.47
C VAL A 80 2.13 -13.62 8.25
N GLY A 81 1.44 -14.00 7.17
CA GLY A 81 1.18 -15.39 6.81
C GLY A 81 2.45 -16.20 6.49
N LEU A 82 3.51 -15.53 6.05
CA LEU A 82 4.83 -16.12 5.79
C LEU A 82 5.72 -16.17 7.05
N GLY A 83 5.24 -15.67 8.19
CA GLY A 83 6.05 -15.49 9.39
C GLY A 83 7.29 -14.64 9.11
N ALA A 84 7.11 -13.58 8.31
CA ALA A 84 8.13 -12.59 8.00
C ALA A 84 7.92 -11.33 8.85
N ASP A 85 9.03 -10.69 9.23
CA ASP A 85 9.02 -9.43 9.99
C ASP A 85 9.61 -8.25 9.18
N THR A 86 10.03 -8.53 7.94
CA THR A 86 10.67 -7.58 7.04
C THR A 86 10.29 -7.91 5.60
N ILE A 87 9.92 -6.92 4.80
CA ILE A 87 9.73 -7.05 3.36
C ILE A 87 10.62 -6.06 2.61
N GLN A 88 11.03 -6.45 1.40
CA GLN A 88 11.82 -5.63 0.50
C GLN A 88 11.17 -5.61 -0.89
N PRO A 89 10.89 -4.43 -1.47
CA PRO A 89 10.41 -4.36 -2.84
C PRO A 89 11.50 -4.82 -3.82
N ARG A 90 11.10 -5.62 -4.82
CA ARG A 90 12.03 -6.03 -5.89
C ARG A 90 12.25 -4.93 -6.93
N THR A 91 11.20 -4.19 -7.23
CA THR A 91 11.16 -3.10 -8.21
C THR A 91 10.14 -2.06 -7.74
N GLU A 92 10.11 -0.91 -8.43
CA GLU A 92 9.03 0.05 -8.32
C GLU A 92 7.66 -0.57 -8.73
N PRO A 93 6.54 -0.05 -8.22
CA PRO A 93 5.21 -0.43 -8.69
C PRO A 93 5.03 -0.19 -10.19
N ARG A 94 4.36 -1.11 -10.88
CA ARG A 94 3.95 -0.95 -12.28
C ARG A 94 2.54 -1.48 -12.46
N GLU A 95 1.68 -0.70 -13.11
CA GLU A 95 0.30 -1.09 -13.44
C GLU A 95 -0.51 -1.56 -12.21
N GLY A 96 -0.30 -0.90 -11.07
CA GLY A 96 -0.94 -1.27 -9.82
C GLY A 96 -0.41 -2.56 -9.20
N GLU A 97 0.69 -3.13 -9.68
CA GLU A 97 1.31 -4.33 -9.17
C GLU A 97 2.70 -4.07 -8.59
N GLN A 98 3.08 -4.85 -7.57
CA GLN A 98 4.44 -4.86 -7.05
C GLN A 98 4.78 -6.21 -6.42
N ARG A 99 6.05 -6.60 -6.56
CA ARG A 99 6.60 -7.80 -5.91
C ARG A 99 7.53 -7.43 -4.77
N PHE A 100 7.42 -8.18 -3.69
CA PHE A 100 8.26 -8.07 -2.50
C PHE A 100 8.90 -9.40 -2.17
N VAL A 101 10.10 -9.37 -1.61
CA VAL A 101 10.70 -10.53 -0.94
C VAL A 101 10.46 -10.38 0.55
N ALA A 102 10.01 -11.46 1.19
CA ALA A 102 9.71 -11.50 2.61
C ALA A 102 10.84 -12.20 3.38
N TYR A 103 11.22 -11.64 4.52
CA TYR A 103 12.32 -12.09 5.35
C TYR A 103 11.91 -12.15 6.83
N SER A 104 12.52 -13.08 7.56
CA SER A 104 12.58 -13.06 9.01
C SER A 104 13.98 -12.63 9.43
N CYS A 105 14.07 -11.47 10.06
CA CYS A 105 15.32 -10.83 10.45
C CYS A 105 15.45 -10.70 11.97
N GLY A 106 14.36 -10.78 12.74
CA GLY A 106 14.38 -10.57 14.19
C GLY A 106 15.05 -9.24 14.56
N THR A 107 16.00 -9.29 15.50
CA THR A 107 16.79 -8.13 15.93
C THR A 107 17.85 -7.68 14.91
N ALA A 108 18.13 -8.48 13.87
CA ALA A 108 19.15 -8.19 12.88
C ALA A 108 18.66 -7.28 11.74
N ALA A 109 17.36 -7.02 11.61
CA ALA A 109 16.90 -6.20 10.49
C ALA A 109 17.44 -4.78 10.63
N PRO A 110 17.99 -4.22 9.54
CA PRO A 110 18.47 -2.85 9.57
C PRO A 110 17.29 -1.92 9.91
N VAL A 111 17.45 -1.12 10.96
CA VAL A 111 16.61 0.06 11.13
C VAL A 111 16.82 0.88 9.88
N ALA A 112 15.75 1.22 9.16
CA ALA A 112 15.82 2.18 8.08
C ALA A 112 16.46 3.44 8.66
N ARG A 113 17.76 3.63 8.39
CA ARG A 113 18.46 4.87 8.69
C ARG A 113 17.92 5.87 7.70
N GLY A 114 16.73 6.40 8.01
CA GLY A 114 16.22 7.60 7.36
C GLY A 114 17.31 8.64 7.43
N ALA A 115 17.55 9.29 6.30
CA ALA A 115 18.35 10.50 6.19
C ALA A 115 18.14 11.37 7.43
N ARG A 116 19.14 11.40 8.31
CA ARG A 116 19.26 12.38 9.38
C ARG A 116 20.58 13.08 9.15
N ASP A 117 20.53 14.10 8.31
CA ASP A 117 21.01 15.40 8.78
C ASP A 117 20.12 16.50 8.19
N GLY A 118 19.31 17.10 9.05
CA GLY A 118 18.18 17.93 8.67
C GLY A 118 17.11 17.86 9.74
N THR A 119 17.44 18.29 10.96
CA THR A 119 16.48 18.43 12.05
C THR A 119 15.37 19.41 11.64
N PRO A 120 14.12 18.98 11.45
CA PRO A 120 13.01 19.90 11.20
C PRO A 120 12.70 20.61 12.52
N ARG A 121 12.59 21.94 12.50
CA ARG A 121 12.07 22.68 13.65
C ARG A 121 10.62 22.29 13.88
N ALA A 122 10.24 22.07 15.14
CA ALA A 122 8.86 21.84 15.50
C ALA A 122 8.00 23.03 15.03
N GLY A 123 7.14 22.80 14.03
CA GLY A 123 6.20 23.81 13.51
C GLY A 123 6.11 23.91 11.98
N GLU A 124 7.03 23.31 11.22
CA GLU A 124 7.03 23.42 9.76
C GLU A 124 6.45 22.16 9.10
N ALA A 125 5.39 22.33 8.31
CA ALA A 125 4.93 21.30 7.38
C ALA A 125 5.88 21.30 6.18
N GLU A 126 6.67 20.23 6.03
CA GLU A 126 7.55 20.07 4.87
C GLU A 126 6.72 19.72 3.63
N THR A 127 6.72 20.61 2.64
CA THR A 127 6.14 20.37 1.32
C THR A 127 7.26 19.96 0.37
N PHE A 128 7.20 18.72 -0.12
CA PHE A 128 8.10 18.25 -1.18
C PHE A 128 7.55 18.73 -2.53
N PRO A 129 8.38 19.30 -3.41
CA PRO A 129 7.94 19.68 -4.74
C PRO A 129 7.50 18.42 -5.50
N ILE A 130 6.28 18.45 -6.01
CA ILE A 130 5.81 17.47 -6.98
C ILE A 130 6.35 17.88 -8.36
N ASP A 131 7.29 17.11 -8.91
CA ASP A 131 7.78 17.32 -10.27
C ASP A 131 6.66 16.91 -11.25
N GLU A 132 6.04 17.90 -11.90
CA GLU A 132 4.96 17.72 -12.88
C GLU A 132 5.52 17.48 -14.30
N ARG A 133 6.34 16.44 -14.49
CA ARG A 133 6.83 16.03 -15.81
C ARG A 133 6.06 14.86 -16.40
#